data_AF-A0A4R0PE54-F1
#
_entry.id   AF-A0A4R0PE54-F1
#
_cell.length_a   1.000
_cell.length_b   1.000
_cell.length_c   1.000
_cell.angle_alpha   90.00
_cell.angle_beta   90.00
_cell.angle_gamma   90.00
#
_symmetry.space_group_name_H-M   'P 1'
#
loop_
_entity.id
_entity.type
_entity.pdbx_description
1 polymer ?
#
loop_
_entity_poly.entity_id
_entity_poly.type
_entity_poly.pdbx_seq_one_letter_code
_entity_poly.pdbx_strand_id
1 'polypeptide(L)'
;MSETGDASSVFGAATAWLEYAAGAIDLLSIAVLLIGAVRFTAWILRAEFSRSKEDRLVRMNAARRELGGYILAGLELLIVSDVIHTAITLELDGLIFLGGLVVIRSIISFFLEREIKELSRAQRPN
;
A
#
# COMPACT_ATOMS: atom_id res chain seq x y z
N MET A 1 36.57 -29.77 7.46
CA MET A 1 35.09 -29.89 7.54
C MET A 1 34.60 -28.78 8.47
N SER A 2 34.52 -27.56 7.93
CA SER A 2 34.25 -26.32 8.69
C SER A 2 33.72 -25.20 7.77
N GLU A 3 32.87 -25.54 6.81
CA GLU A 3 32.27 -24.56 5.87
C GLU A 3 30.77 -24.34 6.09
N THR A 4 30.12 -25.08 7.00
CA THR A 4 28.66 -24.98 7.21
C THR A 4 28.24 -23.90 8.22
N GLY A 5 29.17 -23.25 8.92
CA GLY A 5 28.87 -22.23 9.96
C GLY A 5 28.70 -20.81 9.43
N ASP A 6 29.26 -20.49 8.26
CA ASP A 6 29.20 -19.14 7.67
C ASP A 6 27.88 -18.92 6.92
N ALA A 7 27.38 -19.93 6.21
CA ALA A 7 26.11 -19.83 5.51
C ALA A 7 24.94 -19.57 6.48
N SER A 8 24.83 -20.32 7.58
CA SER A 8 23.74 -20.15 8.55
C SER A 8 23.75 -18.80 9.27
N SER A 9 24.93 -18.23 9.54
CA SER A 9 25.06 -16.92 10.18
C SER A 9 24.74 -15.77 9.22
N VAL A 10 25.14 -15.90 7.94
CA VAL A 10 24.80 -14.94 6.88
C VAL A 10 23.30 -14.94 6.59
N PHE A 11 22.67 -16.12 6.50
CA PHE A 11 21.21 -16.22 6.34
C PHE A 11 20.46 -15.61 7.55
N GLY A 12 20.87 -15.91 8.79
CA GLY A 12 20.25 -15.34 9.99
C GLY A 12 20.43 -13.82 10.12
N ALA A 13 21.57 -13.28 9.70
CA ALA A 13 21.77 -11.83 9.64
C ALA A 13 20.86 -11.19 8.58
N ALA A 14 20.79 -11.78 7.38
CA ALA A 14 19.96 -11.28 6.30
C ALA A 14 18.46 -11.24 6.65
N THR A 15 17.94 -12.29 7.30
CA THR A 15 16.53 -12.32 7.75
C THR A 15 16.25 -11.22 8.78
N ALA A 16 17.12 -11.04 9.78
CA ALA A 16 16.96 -9.98 10.77
C ALA A 16 16.92 -8.58 10.15
N TRP A 17 17.82 -8.30 9.19
CA TRP A 17 17.81 -7.03 8.46
C TRP A 17 16.53 -6.83 7.64
N LEU A 18 16.03 -7.89 7.00
CA LEU A 18 14.80 -7.85 6.21
C LEU A 18 13.56 -7.64 7.10
N GLU A 19 13.50 -8.25 8.29
CA GLU A 19 12.41 -8.02 9.26
C GLU A 19 12.36 -6.55 9.70
N TYR A 20 13.51 -5.96 10.01
CA TYR A 20 13.59 -4.53 10.34
C TYR A 20 13.18 -3.65 9.15
N ALA A 21 13.59 -4.01 7.94
CA ALA A 21 13.21 -3.28 6.74
C ALA A 21 11.69 -3.35 6.48
N ALA A 22 11.09 -4.54 6.59
CA ALA A 22 9.64 -4.73 6.45
C ALA A 22 8.87 -3.90 7.49
N GLY A 23 9.26 -3.99 8.77
CA GLY A 23 8.62 -3.19 9.83
C GLY A 23 8.76 -1.68 9.62
N ALA A 24 9.90 -1.21 9.09
CA ALA A 24 10.07 0.21 8.74
C ALA A 24 9.16 0.63 7.58
N ILE A 25 9.00 -0.23 6.57
CA ILE A 25 8.10 -0.01 5.44
C ILE A 25 6.64 0.00 5.90
N ASP A 26 6.23 -0.90 6.80
CA ASP A 26 4.89 -0.90 7.39
C ASP A 26 4.62 0.42 8.11
N LEU A 27 5.54 0.86 8.95
CA LEU A 27 5.40 2.11 9.69
C LEU A 27 5.29 3.30 8.75
N LEU A 28 6.11 3.35 7.70
CA LEU A 28 6.06 4.39 6.69
C LEU A 28 4.72 4.36 5.93
N SER A 29 4.25 3.18 5.55
CA SER A 29 2.97 3.00 4.85
C SER A 29 1.81 3.52 5.69
N ILE A 30 1.76 3.10 6.96
CA ILE A 30 0.73 3.55 7.91
C ILE A 30 0.82 5.07 8.09
N ALA A 31 2.02 5.64 8.21
CA ALA A 31 2.19 7.09 8.31
C ALA A 31 1.62 7.83 7.08
N VAL A 32 1.91 7.35 5.87
CA VAL A 32 1.38 7.92 4.62
C VAL A 32 -0.15 7.87 4.59
N LEU A 33 -0.74 6.72 4.94
CA LEU A 33 -2.20 6.54 5.01
C LEU A 33 -2.83 7.47 6.05
N LEU A 34 -2.24 7.57 7.24
CA LEU A 34 -2.71 8.44 8.31
C LEU A 34 -2.65 9.91 7.91
N ILE A 35 -1.56 10.36 7.27
CA ILE A 35 -1.43 11.74 6.77
C ILE A 35 -2.53 12.04 5.76
N GLY A 36 -2.77 11.14 4.80
CA GLY A 36 -3.83 11.28 3.82
C GLY A 36 -5.22 11.37 4.47
N ALA A 37 -5.51 10.47 5.41
CA ALA A 37 -6.78 10.44 6.13
C ALA A 37 -7.02 11.70 6.98
N VAL A 38 -6.00 12.16 7.71
CA VAL A 38 -6.07 13.38 8.53
C VAL A 38 -6.30 14.61 7.65
N ARG A 39 -5.52 14.76 6.57
CA ARG A 39 -5.69 15.87 5.61
C ARG A 39 -7.09 15.87 5.01
N PHE A 40 -7.56 14.71 4.53
CA PHE A 40 -8.90 14.57 3.97
C PHE A 40 -10.00 14.96 4.96
N THR A 41 -9.89 14.49 6.21
CA THR A 41 -10.85 14.79 7.27
C THR A 41 -10.86 16.29 7.62
N ALA A 42 -9.69 16.90 7.82
CA ALA A 42 -9.58 18.33 8.10
C ALA A 42 -10.18 19.18 6.96
N TRP A 43 -10.01 18.73 5.73
CA TRP A 43 -10.52 19.41 4.55
C TRP A 43 -12.05 19.33 4.44
N ILE A 44 -12.65 18.16 4.71
CA ILE A 44 -14.10 17.98 4.79
C ILE A 44 -14.70 18.87 5.88
N LEU A 45 -14.11 18.86 7.08
CA LEU A 45 -14.59 19.66 8.21
C LEU A 45 -14.58 21.16 7.88
N ARG A 46 -13.53 21.64 7.21
CA ARG A 46 -13.45 23.04 6.75
C ARG A 46 -14.46 23.36 5.64
N ALA A 47 -14.73 22.41 4.75
CA ALA A 47 -15.70 22.57 3.68
C ALA A 47 -17.15 22.60 4.20
N GLU A 48 -17.48 21.87 5.26
CA GLU A 48 -18.81 21.86 5.89
C GLU A 48 -19.20 23.24 6.45
N PHE A 49 -18.20 24.04 6.88
CA PHE A 49 -18.41 25.41 7.36
C PHE A 49 -18.63 26.45 6.23
N SER A 50 -18.43 26.09 4.96
CA SER A 50 -18.60 27.01 3.82
C SER A 50 -19.96 26.82 3.14
N ARG A 51 -20.76 27.89 3.03
CA ARG A 51 -22.17 27.87 2.59
C ARG A 51 -22.44 27.66 1.08
N SER A 52 -21.42 27.56 0.23
CA SER A 52 -21.60 27.41 -1.24
C SER A 52 -21.68 25.93 -1.65
N LYS A 53 -22.85 25.51 -2.16
CA LYS A 53 -23.15 24.11 -2.52
C LYS A 53 -22.43 23.62 -3.78
N GLU A 54 -22.31 24.47 -4.80
CA GLU A 54 -21.65 24.10 -6.07
C GLU A 54 -20.15 23.94 -5.88
N ASP A 55 -19.52 24.85 -5.13
CA ASP A 55 -18.11 24.73 -4.81
C ASP A 55 -17.81 23.48 -3.97
N ARG A 56 -18.74 23.04 -3.11
CA ARG A 56 -18.55 21.88 -2.23
C ARG A 56 -18.29 20.59 -3.01
N LEU A 57 -18.95 20.39 -4.16
CA LEU A 57 -18.77 19.18 -4.98
C LEU A 57 -17.40 19.15 -5.66
N VAL A 58 -17.00 20.25 -6.30
CA VAL A 58 -15.68 20.39 -6.95
C VAL A 58 -14.57 20.19 -5.92
N ARG A 59 -14.74 20.82 -4.76
CA ARG A 59 -13.83 20.73 -3.62
C ARG A 59 -13.74 19.30 -3.05
N MET A 60 -14.87 18.62 -2.87
CA MET A 60 -14.92 17.22 -2.41
C MET A 60 -14.17 16.28 -3.37
N ASN A 61 -14.36 16.45 -4.68
CA ASN A 61 -13.69 15.62 -5.68
C ASN A 61 -12.17 15.84 -5.69
N ALA A 62 -11.72 17.08 -5.47
CA ALA A 62 -10.29 17.38 -5.31
C ALA A 62 -9.69 16.69 -4.07
N ALA A 63 -10.37 16.75 -2.93
CA ALA A 63 -9.95 16.08 -1.70
C ALA A 63 -9.90 14.54 -1.86
N ARG A 64 -10.87 13.95 -2.58
CA ARG A 64 -10.89 12.51 -2.89
C ARG A 64 -9.73 12.10 -3.80
N ARG A 65 -9.38 12.91 -4.80
CA ARG A 65 -8.20 12.65 -5.66
C ARG A 65 -6.91 12.67 -4.86
N GLU A 66 -6.76 13.63 -3.94
CA GLU A 66 -5.57 13.71 -3.08
C GLU A 66 -5.49 12.51 -2.12
N LEU A 67 -6.60 12.15 -1.46
CA LEU A 67 -6.68 10.95 -0.61
C LEU A 67 -6.36 9.67 -1.40
N GLY A 68 -6.90 9.54 -2.62
CA GLY A 68 -6.62 8.39 -3.48
C GLY A 68 -5.13 8.22 -3.78
N GLY A 69 -4.38 9.32 -3.94
CA GLY A 69 -2.92 9.28 -4.09
C GLY A 69 -2.21 8.77 -2.83
N TYR A 70 -2.61 9.21 -1.64
CA TYR A 70 -2.06 8.70 -0.38
C TYR A 70 -2.38 7.22 -0.16
N ILE A 71 -3.60 6.78 -0.51
CA ILE A 71 -4.00 5.37 -0.42
C ILE A 71 -3.15 4.53 -1.37
N LEU A 72 -3.01 4.94 -2.64
CA LEU A 72 -2.23 4.19 -3.62
C LEU A 72 -0.76 4.06 -3.19
N ALA A 73 -0.14 5.17 -2.77
CA ALA A 73 1.25 5.16 -2.29
C ALA A 73 1.43 4.28 -1.04
N GLY A 74 0.51 4.36 -0.08
CA GLY A 74 0.55 3.50 1.10
C GLY A 74 0.37 2.02 0.75
N LEU A 75 -0.53 1.71 -0.19
CA LEU A 75 -0.73 0.34 -0.66
C LEU A 75 0.50 -0.20 -1.37
N GLU A 76 1.17 0.57 -2.23
CA GLU A 76 2.42 0.16 -2.89
C GLU A 76 3.52 -0.22 -1.88
N LEU A 77 3.62 0.51 -0.77
CA LEU A 77 4.58 0.23 0.29
C LEU A 77 4.19 -1.02 1.10
N LEU A 78 2.92 -1.17 1.49
CA LEU A 78 2.41 -2.37 2.19
C LEU A 78 2.64 -3.63 1.36
N ILE A 79 2.40 -3.50 0.05
CA ILE A 79 2.72 -4.50 -0.97
C ILE A 79 4.19 -4.94 -0.82
N VAL A 80 5.15 -4.02 -0.80
CA VAL A 80 6.58 -4.38 -0.65
C VAL A 80 6.84 -5.13 0.65
N SER A 81 6.33 -4.63 1.79
CA SER A 81 6.50 -5.27 3.10
C SER A 81 5.94 -6.70 3.14
N ASP A 82 4.76 -6.90 2.57
CA ASP A 82 4.07 -8.20 2.51
C ASP A 82 4.88 -9.25 1.72
N VAL A 83 5.56 -8.83 0.63
CA VAL A 83 6.49 -9.70 -0.11
C VAL A 83 7.71 -10.06 0.73
N ILE A 84 8.27 -9.10 1.46
CA ILE A 84 9.43 -9.34 2.32
C ILE A 84 9.06 -10.33 3.44
N HIS A 85 7.95 -10.12 4.14
CA HIS A 85 7.47 -11.03 5.19
C HIS A 85 7.23 -12.44 4.67
N THR A 86 6.62 -12.55 3.48
CA THR A 86 6.39 -13.84 2.85
C THR A 86 7.72 -14.51 2.48
N ALA A 87 8.70 -13.76 1.96
CA ALA A 87 10.02 -14.27 1.60
C ALA A 87 10.82 -14.79 2.80
N ILE A 88 10.70 -14.16 3.97
CA ILE A 88 11.40 -14.57 5.20
C ILE A 88 10.79 -15.86 5.77
N THR A 89 9.49 -16.08 5.60
CA THR A 89 8.73 -17.18 6.22
C THR A 89 8.76 -18.48 5.38
N LEU A 90 9.56 -18.56 4.31
CA LEU A 90 9.57 -19.73 3.42
C LEU A 90 10.14 -21.01 4.08
N GLU A 91 9.22 -21.93 4.43
CA GLU A 91 9.43 -23.38 4.42
C GLU A 91 8.81 -24.00 3.14
N LEU A 92 8.92 -25.31 2.86
CA LEU A 92 8.33 -25.91 1.63
C LEU A 92 6.80 -25.78 1.56
N ASP A 93 6.09 -25.71 2.69
CA ASP A 93 4.69 -25.27 2.77
C ASP A 93 4.51 -23.78 2.44
N GLY A 94 5.53 -22.96 2.76
CA GLY A 94 5.61 -21.54 2.45
C GLY A 94 5.69 -21.22 0.96
N LEU A 95 6.13 -22.14 0.08
CA LEU A 95 6.09 -21.91 -1.38
C LEU A 95 4.64 -21.83 -1.91
N ILE A 96 3.73 -22.65 -1.38
CA ILE A 96 2.30 -22.61 -1.72
C ILE A 96 1.67 -21.32 -1.19
N PHE A 97 2.03 -20.90 0.02
CA PHE A 97 1.56 -19.66 0.61
C PHE A 97 2.09 -18.42 -0.15
N LEU A 98 3.36 -18.45 -0.57
CA LEU A 98 3.98 -17.42 -1.42
C LEU A 98 3.27 -17.33 -2.76
N GLY A 99 2.98 -18.46 -3.40
CA GLY A 99 2.18 -18.50 -4.63
C GLY A 99 0.79 -17.90 -4.43
N GLY A 100 0.10 -18.25 -3.34
CA GLY A 100 -1.22 -17.72 -3.01
C GLY A 100 -1.23 -16.21 -2.78
N LEU A 101 -0.25 -15.69 -2.03
CA LEU A 101 -0.14 -14.26 -1.72
C LEU A 101 0.16 -13.43 -2.97
N VAL A 102 1.09 -13.88 -3.81
CA VAL A 102 1.37 -13.23 -5.10
C VAL A 102 0.11 -13.21 -5.97
N VAL A 103 -0.64 -14.32 -6.03
CA VAL A 103 -1.93 -14.38 -6.77
C VAL A 103 -2.95 -13.40 -6.20
N ILE A 104 -3.17 -13.38 -4.89
CA ILE A 104 -4.13 -12.46 -4.24
C ILE A 104 -3.76 -11.01 -4.53
N ARG A 105 -2.49 -10.66 -4.37
CA ARG A 105 -1.97 -9.31 -4.63
C ARG A 105 -2.15 -8.93 -6.10
N SER A 106 -1.84 -9.83 -7.03
CA SER A 106 -2.05 -9.60 -8.46
C SER A 106 -3.53 -9.42 -8.78
N ILE A 107 -4.43 -10.19 -8.17
CA ILE A 107 -5.88 -10.04 -8.36
C ILE A 107 -6.33 -8.66 -7.87
N ILE A 108 -5.98 -8.27 -6.64
CA ILE A 108 -6.37 -6.98 -6.06
C ILE A 108 -5.83 -5.82 -6.90
N SER A 109 -4.56 -5.87 -7.27
CA SER A 109 -3.92 -4.85 -8.12
C SER A 109 -4.60 -4.75 -9.50
N PHE A 110 -4.93 -5.88 -10.12
CA PHE A 110 -5.66 -5.92 -11.38
C PHE A 110 -7.06 -5.30 -11.29
N PHE A 111 -7.81 -5.58 -10.23
CA PHE A 111 -9.14 -4.98 -10.00
C PHE A 111 -9.06 -3.46 -9.80
N LEU A 112 -8.12 -2.99 -8.99
CA LEU A 112 -7.90 -1.57 -8.73
C LEU A 112 -7.53 -0.80 -10.01
N GLU A 113 -6.57 -1.31 -10.80
CA GLU A 113 -6.21 -0.70 -12.09
C GLU A 113 -7.41 -0.60 -13.03
N ARG A 114 -8.23 -1.66 -13.07
CA ARG A 114 -9.42 -1.69 -13.90
C ARG A 114 -10.45 -0.65 -13.46
N GLU A 115 -10.74 -0.56 -12.16
CA GLU A 115 -11.69 0.40 -11.61
C GLU A 115 -11.25 1.85 -11.90
N ILE A 116 -9.97 2.17 -11.68
CA ILE A 116 -9.41 3.50 -11.97
C ILE A 116 -9.54 3.84 -13.47
N LYS A 117 -9.30 2.86 -14.35
CA LYS A 117 -9.40 3.03 -15.80
C LYS A 117 -10.85 3.25 -16.25
N GLU A 118 -11.81 2.56 -15.65
CA GLU A 118 -13.24 2.76 -15.90
C GLU A 118 -13.71 4.15 -15.46
N LEU A 119 -13.34 4.58 -14.24
CA LEU A 119 -13.64 5.91 -13.72
C LEU A 119 -13.04 7.02 -14.60
N SER A 120 -11.80 6.84 -15.07
CA SER A 120 -11.12 7.81 -15.94
C SER A 120 -11.77 7.94 -17.33
N ARG A 121 -12.36 6.85 -17.84
CA ARG A 121 -13.05 6.82 -19.15
C ARG A 121 -14.42 7.48 -19.10
N ALA A 122 -15.13 7.34 -17.98
CA ALA A 122 -16.42 7.98 -17.74
C ALA A 122 -16.33 9.51 -17.65
N GLN A 123 -15.13 10.05 -17.44
CA GLN A 123 -14.89 11.49 -17.25
C GLN A 123 -14.38 12.20 -18.51
N ARG A 124 -14.47 11.57 -19.68
CA ARG A 124 -14.34 12.25 -20.98
C ARG A 124 -15.72 12.70 -21.47
N PRO A 125 -16.14 13.96 -21.22
CA PRO A 125 -17.25 14.53 -21.95
C PRO A 125 -16.85 14.65 -23.43
N ASN A 126 -17.79 14.30 -24.32
CA ASN A 126 -17.79 14.78 -25.70
C ASN A 126 -17.95 16.30 -25.72
#